data_AF-A0A2D5G745-F1
#
_entry.id   AF-A0A2D5G745-F1
#
_cell.length_a   1.000
_cell.length_b   1.000
_cell.length_c   1.000
_cell.angle_alpha   90.00
_cell.angle_beta   90.00
_cell.angle_gamma   90.00
#
_symmetry.space_group_name_H-M   'P 1'
#
loop_
_entity.id
_entity.type
_entity.pdbx_description
1 polymer ?
#
loop_
_entity_poly.entity_id
_entity_poly.type
_entity_poly.pdbx_seq_one_letter_code
_entity_poly.pdbx_strand_id
1 'polypeptide(L)'
;MSRISKIPHRILKTPNSGNSYYFRAYIPHDLVQQVGGQKSFRISLQSGIPSQSKRLCRSLSKTLENIFNEIRSGMRSLTIADIKEILRIEIRKSILHANHVHLGTNEFSQ
;
A
#
# COMPACT_ATOMS: atom_id res chain seq x y z
N MET A 1 -13.64 -18.75 -15.71
CA MET A 1 -12.53 -17.76 -15.64
C MET A 1 -13.03 -16.54 -14.89
N SER A 2 -12.77 -16.44 -13.58
CA SER A 2 -13.26 -15.31 -12.77
C SER A 2 -12.43 -14.06 -13.06
N ARG A 3 -13.08 -12.97 -13.46
CA ARG A 3 -12.44 -11.67 -13.68
C ARG A 3 -11.89 -11.17 -12.35
N ILE A 4 -10.57 -11.22 -12.19
CA ILE A 4 -9.87 -10.52 -11.12
C ILE A 4 -10.10 -9.02 -11.39
N SER A 5 -11.06 -8.42 -10.69
CA SER A 5 -11.30 -6.98 -10.78
C SER A 5 -10.08 -6.29 -10.16
N LYS A 6 -9.18 -5.76 -11.01
CA LYS A 6 -8.07 -4.90 -10.56
C LYS A 6 -8.64 -3.80 -9.68
N ILE A 7 -8.15 -3.69 -8.45
CA ILE A 7 -8.56 -2.60 -7.56
C ILE A 7 -8.02 -1.29 -8.15
N PRO A 8 -8.89 -0.29 -8.42
CA PRO A 8 -8.42 1.01 -8.86
C PRO A 8 -7.60 1.62 -7.72
N HIS A 9 -6.30 1.81 -7.95
CA HIS A 9 -5.42 2.49 -7.02
C HIS A 9 -4.78 3.68 -7.72
N ARG A 10 -4.69 4.82 -7.02
CA ARG A 10 -4.12 6.05 -7.58
C ARG A 10 -3.05 6.60 -6.65
N ILE A 11 -1.92 6.96 -7.24
CA ILE A 11 -0.87 7.71 -6.56
C ILE A 11 -1.26 9.19 -6.56
N LEU A 12 -1.23 9.82 -5.40
CA LEU A 12 -1.49 11.25 -5.23
C LEU A 12 -0.23 11.94 -4.70
N LYS A 13 0.03 13.15 -5.18
CA LYS A 13 1.05 14.07 -4.64
C LYS A 13 0.31 15.30 -4.12
N THR A 14 0.52 15.66 -2.86
CA THR A 14 -0.06 16.87 -2.25
C THR A 14 1.05 17.91 -2.08
N PRO A 15 0.86 19.16 -2.54
CA PRO A 15 1.93 20.17 -2.57
C PRO A 15 2.39 20.63 -1.17
N ASN A 16 1.54 20.56 -0.13
CA ASN A 16 1.85 21.09 1.21
C ASN A 16 2.30 20.05 2.24
N SER A 17 2.61 18.80 1.86
CA SER A 17 2.89 17.70 2.82
C SER A 17 4.24 17.02 2.59
N GLY A 18 5.33 17.78 2.70
CA GLY A 18 6.68 17.22 2.85
C GLY A 18 7.13 16.27 1.72
N ASN A 19 6.78 16.58 0.46
CA ASN A 19 7.18 15.86 -0.75
C ASN A 19 6.77 14.37 -0.85
N SER A 20 5.95 13.83 0.05
CA SER A 20 5.62 12.40 0.05
C SER A 20 4.46 12.04 -0.90
N TYR A 21 4.61 10.92 -1.62
CA TYR A 21 3.53 10.31 -2.39
C TYR A 21 2.55 9.56 -1.48
N TYR A 22 1.29 9.47 -1.91
CA TYR A 22 0.23 8.75 -1.20
C TYR A 22 -0.34 7.63 -2.04
N PHE A 23 -0.61 6.49 -1.39
CA PHE A 23 -1.39 5.40 -1.93
C PHE A 23 -2.86 5.59 -1.56
N ARG A 24 -3.74 5.74 -2.55
CA ARG A 24 -5.19 5.73 -2.38
C ARG A 24 -5.76 4.41 -2.87
N ALA A 25 -6.51 3.74 -2.01
CA ALA A 25 -7.26 2.54 -2.33
C ALA A 25 -8.76 2.73 -2.13
N TYR A 26 -9.55 2.14 -3.03
CA TYR A 26 -11.00 2.04 -2.91
C TYR A 26 -11.38 0.69 -2.36
N ILE A 27 -12.36 0.69 -1.45
CA ILE A 27 -12.88 -0.52 -0.84
C ILE A 27 -14.00 -1.06 -1.76
N PRO A 28 -13.96 -2.34 -2.16
CA PRO A 28 -15.03 -2.97 -2.92
C PRO A 28 -16.37 -2.87 -2.21
N HIS A 29 -17.45 -2.60 -2.95
CA HIS A 29 -18.78 -2.30 -2.38
C HIS A 29 -19.29 -3.39 -1.44
N ASP A 30 -19.02 -4.65 -1.77
CA ASP A 30 -19.33 -5.84 -0.98
C ASP A 30 -18.59 -5.88 0.37
N LEU A 31 -17.39 -5.30 0.44
CA LEU A 31 -16.57 -5.29 1.64
C LEU A 31 -16.76 -4.04 2.50
N VAL A 32 -17.40 -2.98 1.97
CA VAL A 32 -17.54 -1.68 2.67
C VAL A 32 -18.10 -1.86 4.07
N GLN A 33 -19.19 -2.61 4.23
CA GLN A 33 -19.81 -2.81 5.55
C GLN A 33 -18.94 -3.67 6.47
N GLN A 34 -18.27 -4.69 5.92
CA GLN A 34 -17.44 -5.62 6.71
C GLN A 34 -16.20 -4.95 7.30
N VAL A 35 -15.61 -3.97 6.61
CA VAL A 35 -14.37 -3.31 7.04
C VAL A 35 -14.57 -1.99 7.81
N GLY A 36 -15.82 -1.58 8.05
CA GLY A 36 -16.16 -0.41 8.87
C GLY A 36 -16.80 0.77 8.11
N GLY A 37 -17.47 0.53 6.98
CA GLY A 37 -18.34 1.49 6.30
C GLY A 37 -17.65 2.53 5.40
N GLN A 38 -16.32 2.54 5.34
CA GLN A 38 -15.59 3.52 4.51
C GLN A 38 -15.47 3.07 3.06
N LYS A 39 -15.59 4.01 2.11
CA LYS A 39 -15.51 3.71 0.66
C LYS A 39 -14.07 3.74 0.11
N SER A 40 -13.17 4.44 0.78
CA SER A 40 -11.76 4.55 0.36
C SER A 40 -10.89 5.02 1.51
N PHE A 41 -9.61 4.72 1.43
CA PHE A 41 -8.62 5.24 2.37
C PHE A 41 -7.35 5.69 1.65
N ARG A 42 -6.52 6.45 2.37
CA ARG A 42 -5.20 6.90 1.91
C ARG A 42 -4.14 6.60 2.95
N ILE A 43 -2.94 6.25 2.50
CA ILE A 43 -1.74 6.11 3.32
C ILE A 43 -0.57 6.83 2.65
N SER A 44 0.26 7.49 3.45
CA SER A 44 1.51 8.08 2.94
C SER A 44 2.51 6.97 2.65
N LEU A 45 3.17 7.04 1.49
CA LEU A 45 4.29 6.15 1.13
C LEU A 45 5.60 6.58 1.80
N GLN A 46 5.63 7.74 2.47
CA GLN A 46 6.80 8.32 3.12
C GLN A 46 8.02 8.43 2.18
N SER A 47 7.78 8.50 0.88
CA SER A 47 8.82 8.63 -0.15
C SER A 47 8.43 9.75 -1.10
N GLY A 48 9.39 10.63 -1.38
CA GLY A 48 9.29 11.62 -2.45
C GLY A 48 9.87 11.18 -3.78
N ILE A 49 10.35 9.92 -3.87
CA ILE A 49 10.96 9.38 -5.09
C ILE A 49 9.87 8.70 -5.94
N PRO A 50 9.61 9.16 -7.18
CA PRO A 50 8.51 8.64 -7.99
C PRO A 50 8.66 7.16 -8.35
N SER A 51 9.88 6.71 -8.69
CA SER A 51 10.15 5.32 -9.08
C SER A 51 9.91 4.34 -7.93
N GLN A 52 10.45 4.65 -6.74
CA GLN A 52 10.24 3.87 -5.53
C GLN A 52 8.76 3.84 -5.13
N SER A 53 8.09 4.99 -5.19
CA SER A 53 6.66 5.10 -4.90
C SER A 53 5.81 4.24 -5.82
N LYS A 54 6.13 4.19 -7.13
CA LYS A 54 5.43 3.30 -8.09
C LYS A 54 5.64 1.83 -7.76
N ARG A 55 6.87 1.41 -7.41
CA ARG A 55 7.18 0.02 -7.07
C ARG A 55 6.45 -0.40 -5.78
N LEU A 56 6.51 0.44 -4.75
CA LEU A 56 5.82 0.21 -3.48
C LEU A 56 4.30 0.16 -3.66
N CYS A 57 3.74 1.08 -4.45
CA CYS A 57 2.32 1.09 -4.79
C CYS A 57 1.84 -0.24 -5.39
N ARG A 58 2.62 -0.87 -6.30
CA ARG A 58 2.29 -2.19 -6.85
C ARG A 58 2.29 -3.29 -5.79
N SER A 59 3.26 -3.26 -4.85
CA SER A 59 3.31 -4.20 -3.72
C SER A 59 2.08 -4.06 -2.84
N LEU A 60 1.78 -2.82 -2.43
CA LEU A 60 0.64 -2.51 -1.58
C LEU A 60 -0.69 -2.92 -2.23
N SER A 61 -0.86 -2.71 -3.54
CA SER A 61 -2.04 -3.16 -4.28
C SER A 61 -2.19 -4.67 -4.22
N LYS A 62 -1.11 -5.44 -4.41
CA LYS A 62 -1.15 -6.92 -4.35
C LYS A 62 -1.48 -7.41 -2.95
N THR A 63 -0.85 -6.81 -1.94
CA THR A 63 -1.13 -7.13 -0.52
C THR A 63 -2.59 -6.83 -0.19
N LEU A 64 -3.13 -5.71 -0.66
CA LEU A 64 -4.53 -5.34 -0.46
C LEU A 64 -5.51 -6.28 -1.18
N GLU A 65 -5.21 -6.69 -2.41
CA GLU A 65 -6.03 -7.68 -3.15
C GLU A 65 -6.13 -9.00 -2.39
N ASN A 66 -5.02 -9.49 -1.84
CA ASN A 66 -4.99 -10.71 -1.03
C ASN A 66 -5.84 -10.55 0.24
N ILE A 67 -5.68 -9.44 0.97
CA ILE A 67 -6.47 -9.15 2.17
C ILE A 67 -7.97 -9.15 1.86
N PHE A 68 -8.39 -8.48 0.78
CA PHE A 68 -9.80 -8.45 0.40
C PHE A 68 -10.33 -9.83 0.01
N ASN A 69 -9.52 -10.68 -0.63
CA ASN A 69 -9.92 -12.04 -0.94
C ASN A 69 -10.05 -12.91 0.33
N GLU A 70 -9.15 -12.76 1.29
CA GLU A 70 -9.24 -13.46 2.58
C GLU A 70 -10.47 -13.03 3.39
N ILE A 71 -10.81 -11.74 3.37
CA ILE A 71 -12.03 -11.23 4.01
C ILE A 71 -13.27 -11.80 3.32
N ARG A 72 -13.31 -11.81 1.98
CA ARG A 72 -14.42 -12.43 1.22
C ARG A 72 -14.59 -13.91 1.51
N SER A 73 -13.49 -14.63 1.70
CA SER A 73 -13.51 -16.05 2.05
C SER A 73 -13.88 -16.31 3.51
N GLY A 74 -14.07 -15.26 4.33
CA GLY A 74 -14.32 -15.39 5.76
C GLY A 74 -13.12 -15.83 6.59
N MET A 75 -11.91 -15.87 5.99
CA MET A 75 -10.68 -16.29 6.68
C MET A 75 -10.14 -15.23 7.64
N ARG A 76 -10.49 -13.96 7.38
CA ARG A 76 -10.08 -12.82 8.22
C ARG A 76 -11.22 -11.85 8.40
N SER A 77 -11.31 -11.29 9.60
CA SER A 77 -12.14 -10.12 9.91
C SER A 77 -11.22 -8.99 10.31
N LEU A 78 -10.97 -8.06 9.38
CA LEU A 78 -10.04 -6.94 9.57
C LEU A 78 -10.80 -5.62 9.41
N THR A 79 -10.50 -4.67 10.30
CA THR A 79 -10.96 -3.29 10.15
C THR A 79 -10.06 -2.51 9.20
N ILE A 80 -10.52 -1.34 8.76
CA ILE A 80 -9.67 -0.39 8.02
C ILE A 80 -8.39 -0.01 8.79
N ALA A 81 -8.44 0.03 10.11
CA ALA A 81 -7.26 0.35 10.93
C ALA A 81 -6.20 -0.76 10.80
N ASP A 82 -6.62 -2.02 10.87
CA ASP A 82 -5.74 -3.18 10.73
C ASP A 82 -5.13 -3.25 9.34
N ILE A 83 -5.96 -3.05 8.30
CA ILE A 83 -5.51 -3.00 6.91
C ILE A 83 -4.44 -1.90 6.74
N LYS A 84 -4.68 -0.71 7.28
CA LYS A 84 -3.70 0.39 7.24
C LYS A 84 -2.40 0.00 7.94
N GLU A 85 -2.47 -0.71 9.06
CA GLU A 85 -1.26 -1.10 9.78
C GLU A 85 -0.44 -2.15 9.02
N ILE A 86 -1.08 -3.15 8.42
CA ILE A 86 -0.42 -4.12 7.54
C ILE A 86 0.31 -3.40 6.39
N LEU A 87 -0.37 -2.45 5.73
CA LEU A 87 0.24 -1.68 4.64
C LEU A 87 1.36 -0.75 5.14
N ARG A 88 1.27 -0.19 6.36
CA ARG A 88 2.37 0.59 6.96
C ARG A 88 3.60 -0.27 7.25
N ILE A 89 3.40 -1.52 7.68
CA ILE A 89 4.51 -2.46 7.88
C ILE A 89 5.23 -2.73 6.55
N GLU A 90 4.49 -2.95 5.46
CA GLU A 90 5.07 -3.08 4.11
C GLU A 90 5.85 -1.82 3.68
N ILE A 91 5.31 -0.63 3.94
CA ILE A 91 5.99 0.65 3.66
C ILE A 91 7.31 0.75 4.44
N ARG A 92 7.29 0.49 5.76
CA ARG A 92 8.49 0.52 6.61
C ARG A 92 9.55 -0.46 6.11
N LYS A 93 9.17 -1.69 5.75
CA LYS A 93 10.07 -2.69 5.16
C LYS A 93 10.70 -2.19 3.85
N SER A 94 9.91 -1.57 2.99
CA SER A 94 10.41 -1.01 1.73
C SER A 94 11.40 0.13 1.93
N ILE A 95 11.19 0.99 2.93
CA ILE A 95 12.10 2.09 3.27
C ILE A 95 13.42 1.53 3.80
N LEU A 96 13.36 0.57 4.74
CA LEU A 96 14.54 -0.08 5.28
C LEU A 96 15.37 -0.76 4.19
N HIS A 97 14.72 -1.48 3.27
CA HIS A 97 15.42 -2.12 2.15
C HIS A 97 16.06 -1.10 1.20
N ALA A 98 15.36 -0.02 0.86
CA ALA A 98 15.92 1.03 0.00
C ALA A 98 17.12 1.74 0.65
N ASN A 99 17.06 2.00 1.96
CA ASN A 99 18.17 2.58 2.71
C ASN A 99 19.37 1.63 2.79
N HIS A 100 19.13 0.33 3.03
CA HIS A 100 20.20 -0.67 3.07
C HIS A 100 20.89 -0.83 1.71
N VAL A 101 20.14 -0.85 0.61
CA VAL A 101 20.72 -0.86 -0.75
C VAL A 101 21.55 0.40 -0.99
N HIS A 102 21.09 1.58 -0.54
CA HIS A 102 21.85 2.81 -0.72
C HIS A 102 23.17 2.83 0.07
N LEU A 103 23.18 2.30 1.29
CA LEU A 103 24.37 2.24 2.15
C LEU A 103 25.34 1.13 1.72
N GLY A 104 24.85 -0.05 1.34
CA GLY A 104 25.67 -1.19 0.93
C GLY A 104 26.29 -1.08 -0.47
N THR A 105 25.81 -0.15 -1.32
CA THR A 105 26.42 0.10 -2.64
C THR A 105 27.66 1.00 -2.54
N ASN A 106 27.95 1.58 -1.36
CA ASN A 106 29.12 2.42 -1.15
C ASN A 106 30.35 1.67 -0.60
N GLU A 107 30.27 0.35 -0.41
CA GLU A 107 31.35 -0.47 0.17
C GLU A 107 32.15 -1.29 -0.87
N PHE A 108 31.88 -1.10 -2.18
CA PHE A 108 32.64 -1.73 -3.26
C PHE A 108 33.12 -0.73 -4.34
N SER A 109 33.41 0.50 -3.93
CA SER A 109 34.24 1.42 -4.72
C SER A 109 35.56 1.66 -4.00
N GLN A 110 36.40 0.61 -3.94
CA GLN A 110 37.86 0.70 -3.83
C GLN A 110 38.49 -0.31 -4.78
#